data_AF-A0A962DZX0-F1
#
_entry.id   AF-A0A962DZX0-F1
#
_cell.length_a   1.000
_cell.length_b   1.000
_cell.length_c   1.000
_cell.angle_alpha   90.00
_cell.angle_beta   90.00
_cell.angle_gamma   90.00
#
_symmetry.space_group_name_H-M   'P 1'
#
loop_
_entity.id
_entity.type
_entity.pdbx_description
1 polymer ?
#
loop_
_entity_poly.entity_id
_entity_poly.type
_entity_poly.pdbx_seq_one_letter_code
_entity_poly.pdbx_strand_id
1 'polypeptide(L)'
;MLTSLILPLALGLALTPVEPQKMDAVISVASRSAQPAREVAGTVSLIERERLDQTLAQNLADAVRYEPGVSAPEDASRFGIQGFAIRGLSGNRVGMEIDGVPVADGFAIGSFSNASRGVIETAFLSRMEMLRGPASTLYGSDALAGVVSLRTLTPQELLAASGQDIGLRAETNALSRDGSVAFNGLSAWKAGTFDVLAGVVRRTGNERENRPRPGGLSSNPADRHERSELLKLSFDGAGMGRFGLMLDRSFARVETDVQSLVHGPGQYA
;
A
#
# COMPACT_ATOMS: atom_id res chain seq x y z
N MET A 1 -69.58 -12.57 12.32
CA MET A 1 -68.11 -12.64 12.16
C MET A 1 -67.59 -11.20 12.13
N LEU A 2 -67.12 -10.69 13.27
CA LEU A 2 -66.54 -9.34 13.38
C LEU A 2 -65.02 -9.44 13.16
N THR A 3 -64.52 -8.80 12.11
CA THR A 3 -63.10 -8.67 11.80
C THR A 3 -62.52 -7.48 12.57
N SER A 4 -61.60 -7.76 13.50
CA SER A 4 -60.83 -6.78 14.25
C SER A 4 -59.67 -6.25 13.39
N LEU A 5 -59.60 -4.93 13.19
CA LEU A 5 -58.54 -4.23 12.47
C LEU A 5 -57.52 -3.70 13.50
N ILE A 6 -56.34 -4.31 13.55
CA ILE A 6 -55.22 -3.83 14.37
C ILE A 6 -54.38 -2.86 13.52
N LEU A 7 -54.31 -1.60 13.94
CA LEU A 7 -53.47 -0.57 13.33
C LEU A 7 -52.14 -0.49 14.11
N PRO A 8 -50.96 -0.65 13.48
CA PRO A 8 -49.70 -0.47 14.19
C PRO A 8 -49.36 1.03 14.29
N LEU A 9 -49.17 1.51 15.51
CA LEU A 9 -48.69 2.86 15.81
C LEU A 9 -47.17 2.90 15.57
N ALA A 10 -46.73 3.44 14.42
CA ALA A 10 -45.31 3.66 14.14
C ALA A 10 -44.84 4.95 14.83
N LEU A 11 -44.13 4.80 15.94
CA LEU A 11 -43.43 5.90 16.61
C LEU A 11 -42.11 6.16 15.85
N GLY A 12 -42.16 7.05 14.86
CA GLY A 12 -40.99 7.46 14.08
C GLY A 12 -40.07 8.35 14.90
N LEU A 13 -38.98 7.77 15.42
CA LEU A 13 -37.84 8.54 15.94
C LEU A 13 -37.12 9.14 14.73
N ALA A 14 -37.37 10.42 14.43
CA ALA A 14 -36.68 11.14 13.37
C ALA A 14 -35.22 11.36 13.78
N LEU A 15 -34.37 10.36 13.52
CA LEU A 15 -32.92 10.53 13.44
C LEU A 15 -32.66 11.41 12.22
N THR A 16 -32.43 12.71 12.44
CA THR A 16 -31.90 13.58 11.40
C THR A 16 -30.60 12.95 10.90
N PRO A 17 -30.48 12.58 9.60
CA PRO A 17 -29.22 12.10 9.07
C PRO A 17 -28.22 13.24 9.18
N VAL A 18 -27.22 13.07 10.04
CA VAL A 18 -26.04 13.96 10.05
C VAL A 18 -25.33 13.69 8.74
N GLU A 19 -25.48 14.61 7.80
CA GLU A 19 -24.78 14.57 6.53
C GLU A 19 -23.28 14.58 6.85
N PRO A 20 -22.51 13.53 6.48
CA PRO A 20 -21.10 13.49 6.80
C PRO A 20 -20.44 14.69 6.12
N GLN A 21 -19.98 15.65 6.91
CA GLN A 21 -19.22 16.78 6.39
C GLN A 21 -18.01 16.22 5.66
N LYS A 22 -17.98 16.40 4.34
CA LYS A 22 -16.79 16.13 3.52
C LYS A 22 -15.74 17.16 3.92
N MET A 23 -14.89 16.79 4.87
CA MET A 23 -13.71 17.56 5.21
C MET A 23 -12.70 17.45 4.07
N ASP A 24 -11.99 18.55 3.78
CA ASP A 24 -10.93 18.52 2.79
C ASP A 24 -9.81 17.56 3.24
N ALA A 25 -9.39 16.70 2.32
CA ALA A 25 -8.26 15.82 2.52
C ALA A 25 -6.99 16.62 2.87
N VAL A 26 -6.37 16.30 4.00
CA VAL A 26 -5.12 16.93 4.44
C VAL A 26 -3.94 16.14 3.90
N ILE A 27 -3.02 16.83 3.21
CA ILE A 27 -1.80 16.24 2.68
C ILE A 27 -0.57 16.99 3.17
N SER A 28 0.55 16.29 3.24
CA SER A 28 1.84 16.76 3.73
C SER A 28 2.94 16.75 2.67
N VAL A 29 2.80 15.91 1.64
CA VAL A 29 3.84 15.67 0.62
C VAL A 29 4.27 16.92 -0.15
N ALA A 30 3.43 17.95 -0.23
CA ALA A 30 3.71 19.11 -1.08
C ALA A 30 4.42 20.28 -0.38
N SER A 31 4.34 20.39 0.94
CA SER A 31 4.98 21.48 1.69
C SER A 31 5.72 21.00 2.94
N ARG A 32 5.78 19.68 3.19
CA ARG A 32 6.20 19.09 4.46
C ARG A 32 5.42 19.61 5.68
N SER A 33 4.29 20.26 5.43
CA SER A 33 3.34 20.73 6.44
C SER A 33 1.93 20.27 6.04
N ALA A 34 1.11 19.98 7.04
CA ALA A 34 -0.27 19.54 6.82
C ALA A 34 -1.08 20.69 6.23
N GLN A 35 -1.59 20.52 5.00
CA GLN A 35 -2.43 21.50 4.32
C GLN A 35 -3.53 20.81 3.50
N PRO A 36 -4.70 21.46 3.30
CA PRO A 36 -5.75 20.92 2.44
C PRO A 36 -5.24 20.66 1.02
N ALA A 37 -5.64 19.54 0.42
CA ALA A 37 -5.22 19.15 -0.94
C ALA A 37 -5.51 20.23 -1.99
N ARG A 38 -6.60 21.00 -1.82
CA ARG A 38 -6.99 22.11 -2.69
C ARG A 38 -6.06 23.34 -2.61
N GLU A 39 -5.33 23.50 -1.51
CA GLU A 39 -4.43 24.64 -1.26
C GLU A 39 -3.01 24.36 -1.77
N VAL A 40 -2.78 23.15 -2.27
CA VAL A 40 -1.47 22.74 -2.77
C VAL A 40 -1.20 23.27 -4.17
N ALA A 41 -0.07 23.96 -4.30
CA ALA A 41 0.50 24.29 -5.60
C ALA A 41 1.07 23.04 -6.28
N GLY A 42 0.26 22.34 -7.07
CA GLY A 42 0.69 21.18 -7.85
C GLY A 42 -0.42 20.18 -8.14
N THR A 43 -0.13 19.16 -8.93
CA THR A 43 -1.08 18.07 -9.19
C THR A 43 -0.89 16.96 -8.15
N VAL A 44 -1.72 16.96 -7.12
CA VAL A 44 -1.68 15.97 -6.03
C VAL A 44 -2.73 14.88 -6.17
N SER A 45 -2.40 13.68 -5.72
CA SER A 45 -3.35 12.58 -5.52
C SER A 45 -3.20 12.05 -4.11
N LEU A 46 -4.33 11.69 -3.51
CA LEU A 46 -4.39 11.01 -2.23
C LEU A 46 -5.17 9.71 -2.41
N ILE A 47 -4.56 8.59 -2.00
CA ILE A 47 -5.24 7.31 -1.87
C ILE A 47 -5.31 6.98 -0.38
N GLU A 48 -6.52 7.00 0.17
CA GLU A 48 -6.80 6.67 1.57
C GLU A 48 -7.01 5.17 1.78
N ARG A 49 -7.03 4.72 3.04
CA ARG A 49 -7.14 3.32 3.41
C ARG A 49 -8.40 2.69 2.85
N GLU A 50 -9.50 3.42 2.90
CA GLU A 50 -10.81 3.01 2.42
C GLU A 50 -10.76 2.67 0.93
N ARG A 51 -9.99 3.43 0.15
CA ARG A 51 -9.82 3.17 -1.29
C ARG A 51 -8.95 1.94 -1.53
N LEU A 52 -7.89 1.74 -0.76
CA LEU A 52 -7.05 0.53 -0.82
C LEU A 52 -7.89 -0.72 -0.50
N ASP A 53 -8.75 -0.64 0.51
CA ASP A 53 -9.65 -1.71 0.93
C ASP A 53 -10.71 -2.00 -0.15
N GLN A 54 -11.39 -0.97 -0.67
CA GLN A 54 -12.42 -1.12 -1.70
C GLN A 54 -11.88 -1.70 -3.01
N THR A 55 -10.63 -1.38 -3.36
CA THR A 55 -9.99 -1.89 -4.57
C THR A 55 -9.26 -3.21 -4.36
N LEU A 56 -9.26 -3.75 -3.13
CA LEU A 56 -8.52 -4.94 -2.74
C LEU A 56 -7.06 -4.90 -3.20
N ALA A 57 -6.41 -3.74 -3.02
CA ALA A 57 -5.07 -3.49 -3.53
C ALA A 57 -4.04 -4.41 -2.86
N GLN A 58 -3.50 -5.38 -3.60
CA GLN A 58 -2.58 -6.39 -3.08
C GLN A 58 -1.11 -5.97 -3.13
N ASN A 59 -0.78 -5.05 -4.02
CA ASN A 59 0.56 -4.50 -4.16
C ASN A 59 0.49 -3.02 -4.60
N LEU A 60 1.63 -2.34 -4.64
CA LEU A 60 1.70 -0.93 -4.99
C LEU A 60 1.20 -0.64 -6.42
N ALA A 61 1.32 -1.59 -7.36
CA ALA A 61 0.79 -1.44 -8.72
C ALA A 61 -0.73 -1.49 -8.76
N ASP A 62 -1.35 -2.38 -8.00
CA ASP A 62 -2.79 -2.45 -7.84
C ASP A 62 -3.32 -1.17 -7.16
N ALA A 63 -2.59 -0.67 -6.16
CA ALA A 63 -2.96 0.53 -5.41
C ALA A 63 -3.05 1.79 -6.29
N VAL A 64 -2.13 1.99 -7.23
CA VAL A 64 -2.12 3.17 -8.12
C VAL A 64 -2.77 2.94 -9.49
N ARG A 65 -3.42 1.79 -9.71
CA ARG A 65 -3.97 1.41 -11.03
C ARG A 65 -4.92 2.46 -11.63
N TYR A 66 -5.65 3.18 -10.78
CA TYR A 66 -6.64 4.17 -11.21
C TYR A 66 -6.11 5.61 -11.20
N GLU A 67 -4.83 5.80 -10.90
CA GLU A 67 -4.23 7.12 -10.83
C GLU A 67 -3.70 7.57 -12.19
N PRO A 68 -4.20 8.69 -12.74
CA PRO A 68 -3.79 9.15 -14.05
C PRO A 68 -2.32 9.56 -14.04
N GLY A 69 -1.57 9.05 -15.02
CA GLY A 69 -0.16 9.36 -15.21
C GLY A 69 0.76 8.81 -14.12
N VAL A 70 0.28 7.85 -13.31
CA VAL A 70 1.07 7.13 -12.32
C VAL A 70 1.00 5.63 -12.60
N SER A 71 2.13 4.95 -12.50
CA SER A 71 2.18 3.48 -12.50
C SER A 71 3.26 3.00 -11.52
N ALA A 72 3.19 1.73 -11.12
CA ALA A 72 4.28 1.08 -10.41
C ALA A 72 4.81 -0.07 -11.28
N PRO A 73 5.91 0.14 -12.01
CA PRO A 73 6.47 -0.92 -12.86
C PRO A 73 6.80 -2.15 -12.03
N GLU A 74 6.31 -3.30 -12.48
CA GLU A 74 6.54 -4.60 -11.86
C GLU A 74 7.36 -5.47 -12.79
N ASP A 75 8.47 -6.00 -12.28
CA ASP A 75 9.11 -7.16 -12.88
C ASP A 75 8.34 -8.41 -12.43
N ALA A 76 7.50 -8.91 -13.32
CA ALA A 76 6.65 -10.07 -13.06
C ALA A 76 7.45 -11.37 -12.82
N SER A 77 8.74 -11.40 -13.17
CA SER A 77 9.57 -12.59 -13.07
C SER A 77 10.33 -12.67 -11.74
N ARG A 78 11.13 -11.64 -11.40
CA ARG A 78 12.20 -11.81 -10.42
C ARG A 78 12.25 -10.75 -9.33
N PHE A 79 12.02 -9.48 -9.66
CA PHE A 79 12.37 -8.38 -8.75
C PHE A 79 11.16 -7.61 -8.21
N GLY A 80 9.94 -8.01 -8.58
CA GLY A 80 8.70 -7.40 -8.10
C GLY A 80 8.59 -5.92 -8.47
N ILE A 81 7.99 -5.13 -7.59
CA ILE A 81 7.77 -3.70 -7.81
C ILE A 81 9.09 -2.91 -7.80
N GLN A 82 9.35 -2.18 -8.88
CA GLN A 82 10.58 -1.39 -9.09
C GLN A 82 10.50 0.05 -8.55
N GLY A 83 9.41 0.38 -7.84
CA GLY A 83 9.06 1.72 -7.41
C GLY A 83 7.93 2.29 -8.25
N PHE A 84 7.89 3.61 -8.40
CA PHE A 84 6.84 4.33 -9.14
C PHE A 84 7.37 4.96 -10.42
N ALA A 85 6.45 5.20 -11.35
CA ALA A 85 6.66 5.99 -12.55
C ALA A 85 5.59 7.07 -12.65
N ILE A 86 6.00 8.31 -12.85
CA ILE A 86 5.11 9.47 -12.98
C ILE A 86 5.35 10.12 -14.34
N ARG A 87 4.30 10.22 -15.16
CA ARG A 87 4.34 10.77 -16.52
C ARG A 87 5.47 10.15 -17.38
N GLY A 88 5.70 8.84 -17.23
CA GLY A 88 6.70 8.08 -17.97
C GLY A 88 8.12 8.11 -17.39
N LEU A 89 8.39 8.92 -16.36
CA LEU A 89 9.68 8.94 -15.67
C LEU A 89 9.65 7.99 -14.46
N SER A 90 10.60 7.04 -14.41
CA SER A 90 10.70 6.01 -13.38
C SER A 90 12.12 5.92 -12.78
N GLY A 91 12.28 5.04 -11.78
CA GLY A 91 13.56 4.78 -11.08
C GLY A 91 13.85 5.84 -10.02
N ASN A 92 15.12 6.18 -9.83
CA ASN A 92 15.59 7.19 -8.85
C ASN A 92 15.27 8.64 -9.29
N ARG A 93 14.25 8.82 -10.12
CA ARG A 93 13.70 10.10 -10.59
C ARG A 93 12.34 10.40 -9.96
N VAL A 94 11.80 9.44 -9.20
CA VAL A 94 10.63 9.62 -8.34
C VAL A 94 11.11 9.47 -6.89
N GLY A 95 10.96 10.54 -6.11
CA GLY A 95 11.25 10.53 -4.68
C GLY A 95 10.25 9.62 -3.97
N MET A 96 10.72 8.81 -3.03
CA MET A 96 9.86 7.91 -2.26
C MET A 96 10.21 8.05 -0.78
N GLU A 97 9.19 8.10 0.07
CA GLU A 97 9.36 8.09 1.52
C GLU A 97 8.31 7.22 2.20
N ILE A 98 8.68 6.63 3.33
CA ILE A 98 7.78 5.89 4.22
C ILE A 98 7.80 6.62 5.56
N ASP A 99 6.65 7.12 5.98
CA ASP A 99 6.48 7.90 7.21
C ASP A 99 7.45 9.10 7.35
N GLY A 100 7.92 9.64 6.22
CA GLY A 100 8.86 10.77 6.17
C GLY A 100 10.34 10.36 6.10
N VAL A 101 10.63 9.06 6.09
CA VAL A 101 11.98 8.52 5.90
C VAL A 101 12.17 8.17 4.41
N PRO A 102 13.19 8.73 3.73
CA PRO A 102 13.45 8.42 2.33
C PRO A 102 13.73 6.92 2.11
N VAL A 103 13.10 6.34 1.09
CA VAL A 103 13.40 4.99 0.62
C VAL A 103 14.69 5.02 -0.18
N ALA A 104 15.59 4.09 0.09
CA ALA A 104 16.87 3.98 -0.60
C ALA A 104 16.70 3.88 -2.13
N ASP A 105 17.74 4.33 -2.81
CA ASP A 105 17.82 4.27 -4.26
C ASP A 105 17.86 2.83 -4.77
N GLY A 106 17.16 2.61 -5.87
CA GLY A 106 17.22 1.35 -6.58
C GLY A 106 18.49 1.27 -7.40
N PHE A 107 19.01 0.06 -7.59
CA PHE A 107 20.19 -0.17 -8.42
C PHE A 107 20.12 -1.55 -9.05
N ALA A 108 20.58 -1.65 -10.30
CA ALA A 108 20.60 -2.91 -11.04
C ALA A 108 21.96 -3.14 -11.70
N ILE A 109 22.47 -4.37 -11.60
CA ILE A 109 23.66 -4.84 -12.31
C ILE A 109 23.24 -5.95 -13.27
N GLY A 110 23.22 -5.62 -14.56
CA GLY A 110 22.76 -6.55 -15.60
C GLY A 110 21.33 -7.02 -15.37
N SER A 111 21.00 -8.19 -15.88
CA SER A 111 19.66 -8.79 -15.75
C SER A 111 19.45 -9.61 -14.47
N PHE A 112 20.51 -9.86 -13.68
CA PHE A 112 20.49 -10.85 -12.60
C PHE A 112 20.48 -10.25 -11.19
N SER A 113 20.84 -8.97 -11.04
CA SER A 113 20.87 -8.28 -9.76
C SER A 113 20.11 -6.97 -9.84
N ASN A 114 19.10 -6.80 -9.01
CA ASN A 114 18.31 -5.58 -8.92
C ASN A 114 17.79 -5.40 -7.48
N ALA A 115 18.20 -4.29 -6.86
CA ALA A 115 17.63 -3.78 -5.63
C ALA A 115 16.42 -2.91 -5.98
N SER A 116 15.23 -3.50 -5.86
CA SER A 116 13.98 -2.82 -6.17
C SER A 116 13.56 -1.86 -5.04
N ARG A 117 12.55 -1.02 -5.30
CA ARG A 117 12.10 0.02 -4.38
C ARG A 117 10.68 -0.22 -3.83
N GLY A 118 10.10 -1.40 -4.09
CA GLY A 118 8.80 -1.83 -3.58
C GLY A 118 8.88 -2.42 -2.18
N VAL A 119 9.26 -1.61 -1.19
CA VAL A 119 9.71 -2.12 0.12
C VAL A 119 8.60 -2.29 1.16
N ILE A 120 7.34 -1.94 0.87
CA ILE A 120 6.25 -2.01 1.86
C ILE A 120 4.98 -2.67 1.35
N GLU A 121 4.33 -3.41 2.24
CA GLU A 121 3.04 -4.06 1.99
C GLU A 121 1.87 -3.09 2.09
N THR A 122 0.92 -3.20 1.15
CA THR A 122 -0.28 -2.36 1.13
C THR A 122 -1.16 -2.55 2.36
N ALA A 123 -1.13 -3.73 2.98
CA ALA A 123 -1.84 -4.02 4.22
C ALA A 123 -1.40 -3.12 5.38
N PHE A 124 -0.15 -2.64 5.38
CA PHE A 124 0.38 -1.73 6.40
C PHE A 124 0.14 -0.25 6.08
N LEU A 125 -0.33 0.08 4.88
CA LEU A 125 -0.56 1.47 4.48
C LEU A 125 -1.87 2.01 5.06
N SER A 126 -1.80 3.20 5.66
CA SER A 126 -2.93 4.06 5.96
C SER A 126 -3.30 4.87 4.72
N ARG A 127 -2.31 5.55 4.10
CA ARG A 127 -2.56 6.34 2.90
C ARG A 127 -1.31 6.50 2.04
N MET A 128 -1.52 6.90 0.80
CA MET A 128 -0.46 7.27 -0.14
C MET A 128 -0.74 8.66 -0.69
N GLU A 129 0.23 9.55 -0.52
CA GLU A 129 0.19 10.91 -1.04
C GLU A 129 1.17 11.02 -2.21
N MET A 130 0.72 11.54 -3.34
CA MET A 130 1.53 11.66 -4.55
C MET A 130 1.53 13.09 -5.04
N LEU A 131 2.72 13.67 -5.19
CA LEU A 131 2.93 14.95 -5.85
C LEU A 131 3.51 14.67 -7.24
N ARG A 132 2.81 15.09 -8.29
CA ARG A 132 3.27 14.93 -9.67
C ARG A 132 3.93 16.21 -10.18
N GLY A 133 5.14 16.07 -10.71
CA GLY A 133 5.97 17.17 -11.20
C GLY A 133 7.20 17.42 -10.33
N PRO A 134 8.09 18.32 -10.76
CA PRO A 134 9.36 18.55 -10.07
C PRO A 134 9.16 19.02 -8.63
N ALA A 135 9.74 18.30 -7.67
CA ALA A 135 9.70 18.63 -6.25
C ALA A 135 11.10 18.65 -5.62
N SER A 136 12.13 18.85 -6.46
CA SER A 136 13.53 18.76 -6.04
C SER A 136 13.96 19.79 -5.01
N THR A 137 13.21 20.88 -4.86
CA THR A 137 13.46 21.91 -3.84
C THR A 137 13.22 21.38 -2.42
N LEU A 138 12.25 20.47 -2.23
CA LEU A 138 11.89 19.92 -0.92
C LEU A 138 12.42 18.51 -0.69
N TYR A 139 12.61 17.73 -1.76
CA TYR A 139 12.94 16.30 -1.69
C TYR A 139 14.29 15.93 -2.32
N GLY A 140 15.02 16.90 -2.88
CA GLY A 140 16.35 16.66 -3.45
C GLY A 140 16.34 16.23 -4.93
N SER A 141 17.51 15.83 -5.43
CA SER A 141 17.72 15.50 -6.85
C SER A 141 16.77 14.43 -7.39
N ASP A 142 16.30 13.55 -6.51
CA ASP A 142 15.62 12.31 -6.88
C ASP A 142 14.12 12.54 -7.15
N ALA A 143 13.62 13.75 -6.89
CA ALA A 143 12.21 14.14 -7.06
C ALA A 143 11.95 14.91 -8.37
N LEU A 144 12.61 14.51 -9.46
CA LEU A 144 12.47 15.15 -10.79
C LEU A 144 11.07 14.97 -11.38
N ALA A 145 10.53 13.76 -11.29
CA ALA A 145 9.21 13.41 -11.82
C ALA A 145 8.08 13.66 -10.82
N GLY A 146 8.40 13.64 -9.53
CA GLY A 146 7.44 13.72 -8.43
C GLY A 146 7.93 13.02 -7.17
N VAL A 147 7.02 12.95 -6.20
CA VAL A 147 7.23 12.33 -4.89
C VAL A 147 6.05 11.45 -4.55
N VAL A 148 6.32 10.26 -4.02
CA VAL A 148 5.32 9.37 -3.43
C VAL A 148 5.65 9.20 -1.95
N SER A 149 4.77 9.73 -1.10
CA SER A 149 4.83 9.58 0.35
C SER A 149 3.86 8.50 0.81
N LEU A 150 4.41 7.43 1.35
CA LEU A 150 3.66 6.30 1.90
C LEU A 150 3.53 6.50 3.41
N ARG A 151 2.30 6.53 3.92
CA ARG A 151 2.02 6.61 5.35
C ARG A 151 1.49 5.28 5.84
N THR A 152 2.15 4.73 6.85
CA THR A 152 1.76 3.44 7.40
C THR A 152 0.82 3.63 8.58
N LEU A 153 -0.02 2.63 8.84
CA LEU A 153 -1.02 2.65 9.90
C LEU A 153 -0.38 3.04 11.23
N THR A 154 -1.10 3.89 11.95
CA THR A 154 -0.75 4.31 13.30
C THR A 154 -1.54 3.47 14.31
N PRO A 155 -1.02 3.29 15.54
CA PRO A 155 -1.80 2.63 16.57
C PRO A 155 -3.16 3.34 16.79
N GLN A 156 -3.21 4.67 16.65
CA GLN A 156 -4.41 5.49 16.89
C GLN A 156 -5.51 5.17 15.89
N GLU A 157 -5.16 5.02 14.61
CA GLU A 157 -6.13 4.68 13.56
C GLU A 157 -6.80 3.33 13.86
N LEU A 158 -6.02 2.32 14.28
CA LEU A 158 -6.56 1.00 14.57
C LEU A 158 -7.35 0.95 15.89
N LEU A 159 -6.93 1.70 16.91
CA LEU A 159 -7.65 1.83 18.19
C LEU A 159 -8.95 2.63 18.04
N ALA A 160 -8.93 3.69 17.23
CA ALA A 160 -10.13 4.49 16.95
C ALA A 160 -11.21 3.66 16.25
N ALA A 161 -10.81 2.74 15.36
CA ALA A 161 -11.71 1.82 14.71
C ALA A 161 -12.34 0.80 15.67
N SER A 162 -11.66 0.40 16.75
CA SER A 162 -12.20 -0.52 17.75
C SER A 162 -12.99 0.16 18.87
N GLY A 163 -12.71 1.44 19.14
CA GLY A 163 -13.26 2.18 20.27
C GLY A 163 -12.75 1.68 21.63
N GLN A 164 -11.67 0.91 21.66
CA GLN A 164 -11.09 0.29 22.85
C GLN A 164 -9.57 0.53 22.91
N ASP A 165 -8.97 0.23 24.07
CA ASP A 165 -7.51 0.23 24.24
C ASP A 165 -6.81 -0.91 23.49
N ILE A 166 -7.56 -1.77 22.80
CA ILE A 166 -7.05 -2.83 21.92
C ILE A 166 -7.79 -2.74 20.58
N GLY A 167 -7.03 -2.76 19.48
CA GLY A 167 -7.56 -2.81 18.13
C GLY A 167 -6.96 -4.01 17.39
N LEU A 168 -7.78 -4.75 16.63
CA LEU A 168 -7.36 -5.91 15.85
C LEU A 168 -7.90 -5.80 14.44
N ARG A 169 -7.08 -6.14 13.44
CA ARG A 169 -7.50 -6.30 12.06
C ARG A 169 -6.88 -7.56 11.48
N ALA A 170 -7.72 -8.42 10.91
CA ALA A 170 -7.28 -9.61 10.21
C ALA A 170 -8.01 -9.67 8.87
N GLU A 171 -7.26 -9.94 7.81
CA GLU A 171 -7.78 -10.02 6.45
C GLU A 171 -7.04 -11.10 5.67
N THR A 172 -7.76 -11.76 4.77
CA THR A 172 -7.20 -12.71 3.84
C THR A 172 -7.53 -12.28 2.42
N ASN A 173 -6.59 -12.50 1.52
CA ASN A 173 -6.73 -12.13 0.12
C ASN A 173 -6.30 -13.30 -0.76
N ALA A 174 -6.99 -13.48 -1.89
CA ALA A 174 -6.66 -14.50 -2.88
C ALA A 174 -6.68 -13.89 -4.29
N LEU A 175 -5.66 -14.19 -5.09
CA LEU A 175 -5.48 -13.69 -6.45
C LEU A 175 -5.45 -14.86 -7.44
N SER A 176 -6.32 -14.83 -8.43
CA SER A 176 -6.37 -15.88 -9.46
C SER A 176 -5.23 -15.78 -10.48
N ARG A 177 -4.59 -14.60 -10.64
CA ARG A 177 -3.56 -14.38 -11.67
C ARG A 177 -2.27 -15.19 -11.44
N ASP A 178 -1.98 -15.50 -10.18
CA ASP A 178 -0.76 -16.18 -9.71
C ASP A 178 -1.07 -17.18 -8.58
N GLY A 179 -2.35 -17.50 -8.37
CA GLY A 179 -2.80 -18.37 -7.28
C GLY A 179 -2.44 -17.89 -5.88
N SER A 180 -2.02 -16.62 -5.72
CA SER A 180 -1.47 -16.18 -4.45
C SER A 180 -2.55 -16.03 -3.37
N VAL A 181 -2.16 -16.37 -2.14
CA VAL A 181 -2.97 -16.21 -0.93
C VAL A 181 -2.15 -15.42 0.08
N ALA A 182 -2.75 -14.37 0.63
CA ALA A 182 -2.15 -13.56 1.67
C ALA A 182 -2.99 -13.59 2.94
N PHE A 183 -2.32 -13.61 4.08
CA PHE A 183 -2.88 -13.37 5.41
C PHE A 183 -2.22 -12.14 5.99
N ASN A 184 -3.03 -11.19 6.44
CA ASN A 184 -2.57 -9.97 7.09
C ASN A 184 -3.20 -9.92 8.48
N GLY A 185 -2.37 -9.72 9.50
CA GLY A 185 -2.77 -9.55 10.88
C GLY A 185 -2.13 -8.30 11.46
N LEU A 186 -2.95 -7.43 12.03
CA LEU A 186 -2.55 -6.18 12.67
C LEU A 186 -3.22 -6.09 14.03
N SER A 187 -2.48 -5.54 14.98
CA SER A 187 -2.94 -5.35 16.35
C SER A 187 -2.34 -4.08 16.93
N ALA A 188 -3.14 -3.31 17.65
CA ALA A 188 -2.71 -2.13 18.37
C ALA A 188 -3.16 -2.22 19.83
N TRP A 189 -2.35 -1.66 20.72
CA TRP A 189 -2.60 -1.62 22.15
C TRP A 189 -2.25 -0.24 22.71
N LYS A 190 -3.09 0.28 23.59
CA LYS A 190 -2.86 1.48 24.38
C LYS A 190 -2.58 1.10 25.82
N ALA A 191 -1.49 1.64 26.38
CA ALA A 191 -1.14 1.47 27.78
C ALA A 191 -0.64 2.80 28.35
N GLY A 192 -1.57 3.60 28.90
CA GLY A 192 -1.27 4.93 29.42
C GLY A 192 -0.79 5.87 28.32
N THR A 193 0.46 6.33 28.43
CA THR A 193 1.11 7.25 27.46
C THR A 193 1.76 6.54 26.27
N PHE A 194 1.77 5.19 26.27
CA PHE A 194 2.32 4.40 25.19
C PHE A 194 1.22 3.82 24.31
N ASP A 195 1.46 3.84 23.00
CA ASP A 195 0.66 3.11 22.03
C ASP A 195 1.59 2.22 21.19
N VAL A 196 1.23 0.96 21.01
CA VAL A 196 2.00 -0.03 20.24
C VAL A 196 1.14 -0.53 19.08
N LEU A 197 1.74 -0.72 17.91
CA LEU A 197 1.15 -1.43 16.79
C LEU A 197 2.12 -2.51 16.33
N ALA A 198 1.62 -3.73 16.14
CA ALA A 198 2.35 -4.84 15.55
C ALA A 198 1.55 -5.40 14.37
N GLY A 199 2.24 -5.72 13.28
CA GLY A 199 1.65 -6.23 12.06
C GLY A 199 2.49 -7.34 11.45
N VAL A 200 1.82 -8.32 10.85
CA VAL A 200 2.44 -9.37 10.04
C VAL A 200 1.62 -9.58 8.77
N VAL A 201 2.30 -9.66 7.65
CA VAL A 201 1.76 -10.08 6.36
C VAL A 201 2.53 -11.32 5.93
N ARG A 202 1.82 -12.35 5.51
CA ARG A 202 2.40 -13.53 4.87
C ARG A 202 1.68 -13.76 3.56
N ARG A 203 2.43 -13.90 2.48
CA ARG A 203 1.91 -14.19 1.14
C ARG A 203 2.63 -15.39 0.56
N THR A 204 1.87 -16.31 -0.01
CA THR A 204 2.39 -17.41 -0.83
C THR A 204 1.73 -17.34 -2.19
N GLY A 205 2.44 -17.67 -3.27
CA GLY A 205 1.87 -17.68 -4.61
C GLY A 205 2.81 -18.33 -5.62
N ASN A 206 2.37 -18.43 -6.85
CA ASN A 206 3.06 -19.15 -7.91
C ASN A 206 3.38 -18.24 -9.11
N GLU A 207 3.85 -18.82 -10.22
CA GLU A 207 4.01 -18.11 -11.48
C GLU A 207 2.67 -17.63 -12.08
N ARG A 208 2.72 -16.58 -12.89
CA ARG A 208 1.58 -16.13 -13.68
C ARG A 208 1.45 -17.00 -14.93
N GLU A 209 0.22 -17.35 -15.31
CA GLU A 209 -0.05 -18.06 -16.56
C GLU A 209 0.24 -17.15 -17.77
N ASN A 210 1.10 -17.59 -18.70
CA ASN A 210 1.51 -16.79 -19.87
C ASN A 210 0.74 -17.11 -21.17
N ARG A 211 -0.26 -18.00 -21.13
CA ARG A 211 -1.09 -18.45 -22.27
C ARG A 211 -0.31 -18.49 -23.60
N PRO A 212 0.68 -19.39 -23.73
CA PRO A 212 1.59 -19.36 -24.87
C PRO A 212 0.85 -19.65 -26.17
N ARG A 213 1.37 -19.13 -27.28
CA ARG A 213 0.93 -19.53 -28.63
C ARG A 213 1.17 -21.03 -28.82
N PRO A 214 0.44 -21.71 -29.72
CA PRO A 214 0.71 -23.11 -30.05
C PRO A 214 2.19 -23.33 -30.41
N GLY A 215 2.87 -24.23 -29.68
CA GLY A 215 4.31 -24.49 -29.83
C GLY A 215 5.23 -23.54 -29.04
N GLY A 216 4.69 -22.57 -28.31
CA GLY A 216 5.42 -21.70 -27.40
C GLY A 216 5.64 -22.34 -26.02
N LEU A 217 6.62 -21.84 -25.28
CA LEU A 217 6.94 -22.32 -23.93
C LEU A 217 5.98 -21.76 -22.89
N SER A 218 5.52 -22.62 -21.97
CA SER A 218 4.79 -22.20 -20.78
C SER A 218 5.66 -21.33 -19.87
N SER A 219 5.02 -20.68 -18.90
CA SER A 219 5.72 -19.97 -17.84
C SER A 219 6.72 -20.88 -17.15
N ASN A 220 7.87 -20.34 -16.78
CA ASN A 220 8.79 -21.01 -15.85
C ASN A 220 8.04 -21.19 -14.52
N PRO A 221 7.86 -22.43 -14.02
CA PRO A 221 7.26 -22.66 -12.72
C PRO A 221 8.00 -21.89 -11.64
N ALA A 222 7.28 -21.25 -10.74
CA ALA A 222 7.88 -20.47 -9.68
C ALA A 222 7.05 -20.52 -8.40
N ASP A 223 7.72 -20.70 -7.27
CA ASP A 223 7.12 -20.61 -5.94
C ASP A 223 7.59 -19.32 -5.25
N ARG A 224 6.64 -18.54 -4.73
CA ARG A 224 6.89 -17.27 -4.06
C ARG A 224 6.40 -17.32 -2.62
N HIS A 225 7.26 -16.92 -1.70
CA HIS A 225 6.96 -16.76 -0.29
C HIS A 225 7.45 -15.40 0.22
N GLU A 226 6.54 -14.60 0.74
CA GLU A 226 6.81 -13.26 1.26
C GLU A 226 6.32 -13.15 2.71
N ARG A 227 7.10 -12.47 3.54
CA ARG A 227 6.74 -12.13 4.91
C ARG A 227 7.19 -10.71 5.20
N SER A 228 6.24 -9.90 5.67
CA SER A 228 6.52 -8.53 6.10
C SER A 228 6.03 -8.32 7.53
N GLU A 229 6.77 -7.55 8.29
CA GLU A 229 6.54 -7.29 9.71
C GLU A 229 6.67 -5.80 9.99
N LEU A 230 5.69 -5.25 10.70
CA LEU A 230 5.69 -3.86 11.12
C LEU A 230 5.58 -3.79 12.63
N LEU A 231 6.45 -3.03 13.28
CA LEU A 231 6.35 -2.67 14.68
C LEU A 231 6.43 -1.15 14.80
N LYS A 232 5.45 -0.56 15.47
CA LYS A 232 5.46 0.86 15.85
C LYS A 232 5.27 1.00 17.34
N LEU A 233 6.12 1.82 17.94
CA LEU A 233 5.97 2.31 19.30
C LEU A 233 5.77 3.81 19.25
N SER A 234 4.76 4.32 19.92
CA SER A 234 4.54 5.74 20.09
C SER A 234 4.42 6.09 21.56
N PHE A 235 4.96 7.24 21.93
CA PHE A 235 4.97 7.75 23.30
C PHE A 235 4.51 9.21 23.31
N ASP A 236 3.53 9.51 24.16
CA ASP A 236 3.09 10.88 24.45
C ASP A 236 3.87 11.45 25.65
N GLY A 237 4.80 12.36 25.37
CA GLY A 237 5.73 12.93 26.33
C GLY A 237 5.18 14.09 27.16
N ALA A 238 3.86 14.15 27.40
CA ALA A 238 3.20 15.08 28.32
C ALA A 238 3.74 16.53 28.23
N GLY A 239 3.63 17.14 27.05
CA GLY A 239 4.07 18.51 26.77
C GLY A 239 5.37 18.61 25.97
N MET A 240 6.16 17.54 25.87
CA MET A 240 7.36 17.46 25.00
C MET A 240 7.02 17.03 23.56
N GLY A 241 5.74 16.80 23.27
CA GLY A 241 5.28 16.26 21.99
C GLY A 241 5.24 14.74 21.96
N ARG A 242 4.97 14.20 20.77
CA ARG A 242 4.79 12.77 20.53
C ARG A 242 6.03 12.20 19.84
N PHE A 243 6.57 11.14 20.40
CA PHE A 243 7.73 10.43 19.85
C PHE A 243 7.27 9.11 19.26
N GLY A 244 7.88 8.72 18.14
CA GLY A 244 7.57 7.48 17.43
C GLY A 244 8.84 6.74 17.04
N LEU A 245 8.81 5.42 17.17
CA LEU A 245 9.80 4.50 16.62
C LEU A 245 9.07 3.50 15.73
N MET A 246 9.63 3.26 14.55
CA MET A 246 9.11 2.30 13.59
C MET A 246 10.23 1.33 13.19
N LEU A 247 9.89 0.06 13.15
CA LEU A 247 10.69 -1.02 12.57
C LEU A 247 9.83 -1.70 11.51
N ASP A 248 10.33 -1.73 10.28
CA ASP A 248 9.74 -2.47 9.18
C ASP A 248 10.76 -3.49 8.68
N ARG A 249 10.28 -4.71 8.42
CA ARG A 249 11.10 -5.81 7.92
C ARG A 249 10.32 -6.62 6.91
N SER A 250 10.86 -6.71 5.70
CA SER A 250 10.32 -7.56 4.63
C SER A 250 11.34 -8.60 4.17
N PHE A 251 10.85 -9.80 3.91
CA PHE A 251 11.62 -10.90 3.34
C PHE A 251 10.81 -11.56 2.23
N ALA A 252 11.45 -11.77 1.08
CA ALA A 252 10.87 -12.46 -0.06
C ALA A 252 11.81 -13.56 -0.53
N ARG A 253 11.25 -14.73 -0.84
CA ARG A 253 11.93 -15.83 -1.52
C ARG A 253 11.11 -16.22 -2.74
N VAL A 254 11.79 -16.28 -3.88
CA VAL A 254 11.23 -16.77 -5.14
C VAL A 254 12.16 -17.85 -5.64
N GLU A 255 11.63 -19.06 -5.79
CA GLU A 255 12.29 -20.19 -6.44
C GLU A 255 11.67 -20.34 -7.82
N THR A 256 12.49 -20.55 -8.86
CA THR A 256 12.00 -20.59 -10.24
C THR A 256 12.76 -21.63 -11.04
N ASP A 257 12.01 -22.55 -11.64
CA ASP A 257 12.54 -23.55 -12.56
C ASP A 257 12.64 -22.96 -13.96
N VAL A 258 13.86 -22.60 -14.35
CA VAL A 258 14.11 -21.89 -15.62
C VAL A 258 14.14 -22.85 -16.82
N GLN A 259 12.95 -23.30 -17.23
CA GLN A 259 12.76 -24.20 -18.38
C GLN A 259 13.03 -23.50 -19.72
N SER A 260 12.79 -22.20 -19.79
CA SER A 260 13.08 -21.34 -20.96
C SER A 260 14.52 -21.38 -21.47
N LEU A 261 15.50 -21.77 -20.65
CA LEU A 261 16.90 -21.91 -21.07
C LEU A 261 17.21 -23.26 -21.72
N VAL A 262 16.33 -24.26 -21.56
CA VAL A 262 16.56 -25.64 -22.03
C VAL A 262 16.48 -25.74 -23.56
N HIS A 263 15.65 -24.90 -24.22
CA HIS A 263 15.43 -24.94 -25.67
C HIS A 263 16.19 -23.86 -26.46
N GLY A 264 17.08 -23.11 -25.82
CA GLY A 264 17.89 -22.05 -26.44
C GLY A 264 17.13 -20.75 -26.71
N PRO A 265 17.85 -19.65 -27.03
CA PRO A 265 17.25 -18.35 -27.30
C PRO A 265 16.56 -18.36 -28.67
N GLY A 266 15.23 -18.39 -28.70
CA GLY A 266 14.50 -18.30 -29.98
C GLY A 266 13.01 -18.64 -30.02
N GLN A 267 12.39 -19.04 -28.90
CA GLN A 267 10.96 -19.42 -28.89
C GLN A 267 10.08 -18.45 -28.09
N TYR A 268 10.37 -17.15 -28.15
CA TYR A 268 9.51 -16.10 -27.61
C TYR A 268 8.60 -15.59 -28.73
N ALA A 269 7.29 -15.83 -28.63
CA ALA A 269 6.29 -15.34 -29.58
C ALA A 269 5.08 -14.74 -28.86
#